data_AF-A0ABD0Z718-F1
#
_entry.id   AF-A0ABD0Z718-F1
#
_cell.length_a   1.000
_cell.length_b   1.000
_cell.length_c   1.000
_cell.angle_alpha   90.00
_cell.angle_beta   90.00
_cell.angle_gamma   90.00
#
_symmetry.space_group_name_H-M   'P 1'
#
loop_
_entity.id
_entity.type
_entity.pdbx_description
1 polymer ?
#
loop_
_entity_poly.entity_id
_entity_poly.type
_entity_poly.pdbx_seq_one_letter_code
_entity_poly.pdbx_strand_id
1 'polypeptide(L)'
;MDIPEIALEVLARLPLKSIGKFRSVKKEWKLLIDSDYFRDHFLSLNSSSSVSWSIIQTRPQKLTLEIVGHHGCRVLGLTQSPGSLVSFFLETTIRKVVVLACTDGLVLIYAETNDRTPMFYIGNPLLREWFRVPLHNIRNLQDLSNINGSFKDVGLVTKVKSGMVVSYKIVVSLSYSGKVDFMIYSSDTEMWEVRFVTCRHSSNLWYMQEKSIALNGILHWLSNRTSSIVAYNFYGGYNDGVDDDKCRVIHFPGNGKDERFCRSFTTSEGFIVYFNEFDGDKKNRTLRVWRLVKYTDVVAEAWQLFWEVNLMSLVESGIDYFPVVMHPLKSEIIYLWSRNKKSLILFNLRTHVFSLHKEGEDGSKCMDGCVLSFNDCSEYMEKIYGVVSSVQGGPSHLIFAQYVLPRWFHHLPCHHMQPS
;
A
#
# COMPACT_ATOMS: atom_id res chain seq x y z
N MET A 1 13.20 -23.73 -35.24
CA MET A 1 12.76 -23.36 -33.88
C MET A 1 13.83 -23.89 -32.96
N ASP A 2 14.70 -22.99 -32.51
CA ASP A 2 15.89 -23.38 -31.77
C ASP A 2 15.51 -23.69 -30.32
N ILE A 3 16.23 -24.64 -29.70
CA ILE A 3 16.04 -25.06 -28.29
C ILE A 3 15.89 -23.87 -27.30
N PRO A 4 16.58 -22.71 -27.47
CA PRO A 4 16.40 -21.55 -26.61
C PRO A 4 15.00 -20.90 -26.67
N GLU A 5 14.33 -20.91 -27.83
CA GLU A 5 13.00 -20.32 -28.00
C GLU A 5 11.94 -21.15 -27.26
N ILE A 6 12.05 -22.48 -27.35
CA ILE A 6 11.15 -23.40 -26.65
C ILE A 6 11.34 -23.27 -25.13
N ALA A 7 12.59 -23.18 -24.67
CA ALA A 7 12.88 -22.99 -23.25
C ALA A 7 12.28 -21.68 -22.71
N LEU A 8 12.34 -20.60 -23.48
CA LEU A 8 11.73 -19.31 -23.14
C LEU A 8 10.21 -19.43 -22.99
N GLU A 9 9.52 -20.01 -23.98
CA GLU A 9 8.06 -20.20 -23.96
C GLU A 9 7.60 -21.08 -22.79
N VAL A 10 8.34 -22.15 -22.51
CA VAL A 10 8.04 -23.05 -21.39
C VAL A 10 8.24 -22.34 -20.06
N LEU A 11 9.40 -21.69 -19.86
CA LEU A 11 9.72 -20.98 -18.62
C LEU A 11 8.73 -19.85 -18.36
N ALA A 12 8.32 -19.10 -19.40
CA ALA A 12 7.42 -17.95 -19.25
C ALA A 12 6.02 -18.31 -18.73
N ARG A 13 5.61 -19.59 -18.86
CA ARG A 13 4.33 -20.11 -18.38
C ARG A 13 4.38 -20.66 -16.96
N LEU A 14 5.57 -20.78 -16.38
CA LEU A 14 5.74 -21.29 -15.02
C LEU A 14 5.57 -20.16 -14.00
N PRO A 15 5.08 -20.47 -12.78
CA PRO A 15 5.07 -19.48 -11.71
C PRO A 15 6.48 -18.99 -11.40
N LEU A 16 6.60 -17.72 -11.04
CA LEU A 16 7.86 -17.08 -10.68
C LEU A 16 8.63 -17.88 -9.61
N LYS A 17 7.95 -18.41 -8.58
CA LYS A 17 8.58 -19.26 -7.56
C LYS A 17 9.36 -20.45 -8.15
N SER A 18 8.86 -21.04 -9.24
CA SER A 18 9.54 -22.12 -9.97
C SER A 18 10.68 -21.57 -10.83
N ILE A 19 10.45 -20.48 -11.56
CA ILE A 19 11.47 -19.78 -12.36
C ILE A 19 12.70 -19.43 -11.50
N GLY A 20 12.48 -18.90 -10.29
CA GLY A 20 13.55 -18.56 -9.36
C GLY A 20 14.44 -19.77 -9.01
N LYS A 21 13.88 -20.97 -8.87
CA LYS A 21 14.66 -22.20 -8.62
C LYS A 21 15.47 -22.63 -9.85
N PHE A 22 14.94 -22.40 -11.05
CA PHE A 22 15.64 -22.77 -12.28
C PHE A 22 16.87 -21.91 -12.57
N ARG A 23 16.97 -20.71 -11.98
CA ARG A 23 18.21 -19.91 -11.99
C ARG A 23 19.42 -20.69 -11.47
N SER A 24 19.21 -21.64 -10.56
CA SER A 24 20.29 -22.45 -9.96
C SER A 24 20.63 -23.72 -10.73
N VAL A 25 19.90 -24.06 -11.80
CA VAL A 25 20.04 -25.34 -12.52
C VAL A 25 21.12 -25.29 -13.60
N LYS A 26 21.15 -24.23 -14.42
CA LYS A 26 22.13 -24.07 -15.51
C LYS A 26 22.46 -22.59 -15.73
N LYS A 27 23.73 -22.28 -16.04
CA LYS A 27 24.19 -20.90 -16.32
C LYS A 27 23.41 -20.23 -17.45
N GLU A 28 23.14 -20.96 -18.53
CA GLU A 28 22.34 -20.47 -19.66
C GLU A 28 20.91 -20.08 -19.25
N TRP A 29 20.28 -20.87 -18.38
CA TRP A 29 18.93 -20.59 -17.89
C TRP A 29 18.93 -19.38 -16.96
N LYS A 30 19.96 -19.24 -16.12
CA LYS A 30 20.17 -18.02 -15.33
C LYS A 30 20.28 -16.79 -16.22
N LEU A 31 21.14 -16.82 -17.24
CA LEU A 31 21.33 -15.71 -18.18
C LEU A 31 20.03 -15.37 -18.92
N LEU A 32 19.27 -16.38 -19.35
CA LEU A 32 17.97 -16.18 -19.99
C LEU A 32 16.97 -15.53 -19.02
N ILE A 33 16.80 -16.09 -17.82
CA ILE A 33 15.82 -15.62 -16.83
C ILE A 33 16.15 -14.21 -16.34
N ASP A 34 17.44 -13.87 -16.20
CA ASP A 34 17.89 -12.56 -15.73
C ASP A 34 17.92 -11.51 -16.86
N SER A 35 17.64 -11.91 -18.11
CA SER A 35 17.58 -10.99 -19.24
C SER A 35 16.32 -10.10 -19.22
N ASP A 36 16.49 -8.85 -19.69
CA ASP A 36 15.37 -7.93 -19.89
C ASP A 36 14.32 -8.50 -20.85
N TYR A 37 14.77 -9.19 -21.90
CA TYR A 37 13.90 -9.80 -22.90
C TYR A 37 12.94 -10.84 -22.30
N PHE A 38 13.47 -11.76 -21.48
CA PHE A 38 12.63 -12.78 -20.84
C PHE A 38 11.65 -12.16 -19.85
N ARG A 39 12.09 -11.18 -19.06
CA ARG A 39 11.21 -10.45 -18.14
C ARG A 39 10.07 -9.78 -18.89
N ASP A 40 10.37 -9.01 -19.92
CA ASP A 40 9.38 -8.23 -20.65
C ASP A 40 8.39 -9.16 -21.36
N HIS A 41 8.87 -10.28 -21.91
CA HIS A 41 8.03 -11.34 -22.47
C HIS A 41 7.13 -11.98 -21.39
N PHE A 42 7.67 -12.34 -20.23
CA PHE A 42 6.90 -12.90 -19.11
C PHE A 42 5.81 -11.94 -18.63
N LEU A 43 6.14 -10.66 -18.45
CA LEU A 43 5.22 -9.61 -18.01
C LEU A 43 4.11 -9.38 -19.03
N SER A 44 4.44 -9.40 -20.33
CA SER A 44 3.46 -9.31 -21.41
C SER A 44 2.47 -10.47 -21.38
N LEU A 45 2.99 -11.71 -21.31
CA LEU A 45 2.18 -12.93 -21.25
C LEU A 45 1.27 -12.98 -20.02
N ASN A 46 1.71 -12.40 -18.91
CA ASN A 46 1.00 -12.39 -17.63
C ASN A 46 0.34 -11.04 -17.30
N SER A 47 0.16 -10.16 -18.28
CA SER A 47 -0.38 -8.81 -18.08
C SER A 47 -1.78 -8.79 -17.44
N SER A 48 -2.61 -9.77 -17.76
CA SER A 48 -3.97 -9.97 -17.22
C SER A 48 -4.03 -10.88 -15.99
N SER A 49 -2.90 -11.44 -15.55
CA SER A 49 -2.85 -12.35 -14.40
C SER A 49 -3.02 -11.58 -13.08
N SER A 50 -3.74 -12.18 -12.14
CA SER A 50 -3.83 -11.70 -10.76
C SER A 50 -2.47 -11.79 -10.05
N VAL A 51 -2.20 -10.85 -9.15
CA VAL A 51 -1.03 -10.88 -8.25
C VAL A 51 -1.48 -11.09 -6.83
N SER A 52 -0.59 -11.67 -6.02
CA SER A 52 -0.83 -11.81 -4.60
C SER A 52 -0.65 -10.47 -3.89
N TRP A 53 -1.55 -10.14 -2.98
CA TRP A 53 -1.53 -8.90 -2.22
C TRP A 53 -2.27 -9.06 -0.90
N SER A 54 -2.02 -8.16 0.04
CA SER A 54 -2.57 -8.24 1.38
C SER A 54 -2.97 -6.88 1.94
N ILE A 55 -3.90 -6.90 2.88
CA ILE A 55 -4.18 -5.80 3.79
C ILE A 55 -3.40 -6.08 5.07
N ILE A 56 -2.29 -5.36 5.25
CA ILE A 56 -1.39 -5.52 6.38
C ILE A 56 -1.74 -4.51 7.46
N GLN A 57 -1.89 -4.98 8.69
CA GLN A 57 -2.07 -4.13 9.84
C GLN A 57 -0.78 -3.37 10.16
N THR A 58 -0.93 -2.09 10.48
CA THR A 58 0.21 -1.19 10.63
C THR A 58 0.35 -0.54 12.01
N ARG A 59 -0.50 -0.95 12.98
CA ARG A 59 -0.32 -0.68 14.41
C ARG A 59 -0.06 -1.98 15.15
N PRO A 60 0.69 -1.97 16.26
CA PRO A 60 0.86 -3.15 17.08
C PRO A 60 -0.49 -3.54 17.70
N GLN A 61 -1.13 -4.59 17.20
CA GLN A 61 -2.10 -5.36 17.99
C GLN A 61 -1.58 -6.78 18.13
N LYS A 62 -2.00 -7.46 19.20
CA LYS A 62 -1.58 -8.83 19.54
C LYS A 62 -2.21 -9.93 18.65
N LEU A 63 -2.87 -9.55 17.55
CA LEU A 63 -3.70 -10.46 16.74
C LEU A 63 -2.86 -11.08 15.62
N THR A 64 -2.85 -10.45 14.45
CA THR A 64 -2.15 -10.90 13.25
C THR A 64 -1.60 -9.68 12.51
N LEU A 65 -0.49 -9.85 11.80
CA LEU A 65 0.07 -8.79 10.96
C LEU A 65 -0.78 -8.58 9.69
N GLU A 66 -1.47 -9.62 9.24
CA GLU A 66 -2.24 -9.63 8.00
C GLU A 66 -3.72 -9.85 8.31
N ILE A 67 -4.55 -8.93 7.82
CA ILE A 67 -6.00 -8.92 8.02
C ILE A 67 -6.69 -9.69 6.90
N VAL A 68 -6.25 -9.43 5.66
CA VAL A 68 -6.73 -10.10 4.45
C VAL A 68 -5.53 -10.42 3.58
N GLY A 69 -5.43 -11.65 3.10
CA GLY A 69 -4.39 -12.12 2.19
C GLY A 69 -5.01 -12.70 0.92
N HIS A 70 -4.45 -12.35 -0.23
CA HIS A 70 -4.77 -12.94 -1.52
C HIS A 70 -3.56 -13.73 -2.01
N HIS A 71 -3.69 -15.05 -2.13
CA HIS A 71 -2.61 -15.93 -2.55
C HIS A 71 -3.07 -17.01 -3.53
N GLY A 72 -2.18 -17.93 -3.91
CA GLY A 72 -2.46 -18.93 -4.93
C GLY A 72 -2.56 -18.38 -6.35
N CYS A 73 -2.22 -17.10 -6.55
CA CYS A 73 -2.30 -16.45 -7.84
C CYS A 73 -1.24 -17.00 -8.82
N ARG A 74 -1.59 -17.07 -10.11
CA ARG A 74 -0.79 -17.73 -11.18
C ARG A 74 0.64 -17.19 -11.28
N VAL A 75 0.83 -15.88 -11.17
CA VAL A 75 2.12 -15.20 -11.44
C VAL A 75 3.21 -15.69 -10.49
N LEU A 76 2.93 -15.68 -9.19
CA LEU A 76 3.94 -16.01 -8.18
C LEU A 76 3.87 -17.48 -7.74
N GLY A 77 2.68 -18.11 -7.78
CA GLY A 77 2.49 -19.48 -7.32
C GLY A 77 2.76 -19.66 -5.82
N LEU A 78 2.45 -18.64 -5.02
CA LEU A 78 2.60 -18.69 -3.57
C LEU A 78 1.46 -19.51 -2.95
N THR A 79 1.84 -20.47 -2.11
CA THR A 79 0.91 -21.31 -1.35
C THR A 79 0.43 -20.64 -0.07
N GLN A 80 1.12 -19.58 0.36
CA GLN A 80 0.81 -18.81 1.55
C GLN A 80 0.61 -17.34 1.18
N SER A 81 -0.03 -16.60 2.08
CA SER A 81 -0.29 -15.18 1.92
C SER A 81 0.98 -14.32 2.00
N PRO A 82 1.02 -13.15 1.34
CA PRO A 82 2.16 -12.23 1.42
C PRO A 82 2.54 -11.84 2.86
N GLY A 83 1.58 -11.75 3.77
CA GLY A 83 1.82 -11.46 5.19
C GLY A 83 2.68 -12.51 5.89
N SER A 84 2.61 -13.78 5.47
CA SER A 84 3.47 -14.83 6.04
C SER A 84 4.95 -14.63 5.71
N LEU A 85 5.27 -13.87 4.66
CA LEU A 85 6.67 -13.59 4.30
C LEU A 85 7.36 -12.63 5.29
N VAL A 86 6.57 -11.87 6.05
CA VAL A 86 7.06 -10.91 7.05
C VAL A 86 7.18 -11.55 8.45
N SER A 87 6.69 -12.78 8.64
CA SER A 87 6.69 -13.47 9.94
C SER A 87 8.08 -13.88 10.43
N PHE A 88 9.11 -13.89 9.58
CA PHE A 88 10.49 -14.26 9.94
C PHE A 88 11.02 -13.50 11.16
N PHE A 89 10.62 -12.23 11.35
CA PHE A 89 11.04 -11.45 12.52
C PHE A 89 10.49 -11.96 13.86
N LEU A 90 9.44 -12.79 13.86
CA LEU A 90 8.89 -13.43 15.05
C LEU A 90 9.80 -14.52 15.61
N GLU A 91 10.77 -15.01 14.83
CA GLU A 91 11.73 -16.06 15.24
C GLU A 91 12.99 -15.51 15.90
N THR A 92 13.11 -14.18 16.02
CA THR A 92 14.30 -13.50 16.56
C THR A 92 14.01 -12.85 17.94
N THR A 93 15.04 -12.41 18.67
CA THR A 93 14.95 -11.74 20.00
C THR A 93 14.32 -10.34 19.98
N ILE A 94 13.33 -10.13 19.12
CA ILE A 94 12.61 -8.88 18.90
C ILE A 94 11.36 -8.88 19.78
N ARG A 95 11.28 -7.88 20.65
CA ARG A 95 10.15 -7.64 21.56
C ARG A 95 8.91 -7.13 20.83
N LYS A 96 9.11 -6.31 19.79
CA LYS A 96 8.03 -5.63 19.07
C LYS A 96 8.42 -5.40 17.61
N VAL A 97 7.50 -5.74 16.70
CA VAL A 97 7.60 -5.47 15.26
C VAL A 97 6.39 -4.64 14.83
N VAL A 98 6.62 -3.63 13.99
CA VAL A 98 5.56 -2.82 13.39
C VAL A 98 5.87 -2.60 11.92
N VAL A 99 4.96 -2.95 11.02
CA VAL A 99 5.05 -2.55 9.61
C VAL A 99 4.74 -1.06 9.48
N LEU A 100 5.72 -0.31 9.02
CA LEU A 100 5.64 1.14 8.85
C LEU A 100 5.00 1.50 7.52
N ALA A 101 5.49 0.91 6.43
CA ALA A 101 5.00 1.17 5.07
C ALA A 101 5.29 -0.02 4.14
N CYS A 102 4.49 -0.13 3.10
CA CYS A 102 4.62 -1.13 2.04
C CYS A 102 4.52 -0.41 0.69
N THR A 103 5.44 -0.68 -0.25
CA THR A 103 5.33 -0.14 -1.61
C THR A 103 6.15 -0.99 -2.58
N ASP A 104 5.61 -1.25 -3.77
CA ASP A 104 6.25 -1.99 -4.87
C ASP A 104 6.93 -3.31 -4.46
N GLY A 105 6.34 -4.05 -3.52
CA GLY A 105 6.90 -5.31 -3.01
C GLY A 105 7.91 -5.19 -1.86
N LEU A 106 8.37 -3.98 -1.57
CA LEU A 106 9.23 -3.68 -0.41
C LEU A 106 8.39 -3.41 0.84
N VAL A 107 8.96 -3.76 1.99
CA VAL A 107 8.37 -3.53 3.31
C VAL A 107 9.38 -2.82 4.20
N LEU A 108 8.94 -1.71 4.80
CA LEU A 108 9.66 -1.01 5.86
C LEU A 108 9.07 -1.42 7.21
N ILE A 109 9.93 -1.89 8.11
CA ILE A 109 9.54 -2.27 9.46
C ILE A 109 10.34 -1.51 10.51
N TYR A 110 9.67 -1.29 11.64
CA TYR A 110 10.28 -0.97 12.91
C TYR A 110 10.36 -2.24 13.74
N ALA A 111 11.52 -2.48 14.33
CA ALA A 111 11.75 -3.54 15.30
C ALA A 111 12.37 -2.97 16.58
N GLU A 112 11.99 -3.52 17.72
CA GLU A 112 12.55 -3.19 19.03
C GLU A 112 13.07 -4.47 19.67
N THR A 113 14.36 -4.51 20.00
CA THR A 113 14.97 -5.62 20.76
C THR A 113 14.54 -5.62 22.23
N ASN A 114 14.87 -6.68 22.96
CA ASN A 114 14.55 -6.79 24.39
C ASN A 114 15.13 -5.67 25.28
N ASP A 115 16.30 -5.14 24.91
CA ASP A 115 16.94 -3.97 25.53
C ASP A 115 16.29 -2.63 25.13
N ARG A 116 15.21 -2.65 24.34
CA ARG A 116 14.48 -1.51 23.80
C ARG A 116 15.23 -0.68 22.77
N THR A 117 16.27 -1.23 22.15
CA THR A 117 16.97 -0.55 21.06
C THR A 117 16.09 -0.53 19.79
N PRO A 118 15.76 0.65 19.24
CA PRO A 118 14.97 0.75 18.02
C PRO A 118 15.81 0.44 16.79
N MET A 119 15.21 -0.28 15.84
CA MET A 119 15.85 -0.64 14.57
C MET A 119 14.86 -0.48 13.42
N PHE A 120 15.34 0.05 12.30
CA PHE A 120 14.59 0.10 11.05
C PHE A 120 15.17 -0.91 10.08
N TYR A 121 14.30 -1.70 9.47
CA TYR A 121 14.68 -2.59 8.37
C TYR A 121 13.82 -2.31 7.17
N ILE A 122 14.45 -2.26 6.01
CA ILE A 122 13.76 -2.34 4.73
C ILE A 122 14.12 -3.67 4.09
N GLY A 123 13.16 -4.30 3.43
CA GLY A 123 13.44 -5.55 2.77
C GLY A 123 12.47 -5.90 1.67
N ASN A 124 12.87 -6.93 0.92
CA ASN A 124 12.03 -7.67 0.00
C ASN A 124 11.68 -9.02 0.65
N PRO A 125 10.50 -9.17 1.28
CA PRO A 125 10.07 -10.42 1.90
C PRO A 125 10.02 -11.60 0.93
N LEU A 126 9.75 -11.36 -0.36
CA LEU A 126 9.68 -12.41 -1.38
C LEU A 126 11.05 -13.07 -1.62
N LEU A 127 12.12 -12.28 -1.57
CA LEU A 127 13.50 -12.77 -1.71
C LEU A 127 14.19 -13.02 -0.37
N ARG A 128 13.53 -12.71 0.75
CA ARG A 128 14.09 -12.74 2.11
C ARG A 128 15.32 -11.84 2.28
N GLU A 129 15.35 -10.75 1.54
CA GLU A 129 16.42 -9.76 1.60
C GLU A 129 16.02 -8.67 2.58
N TRP A 130 16.89 -8.39 3.54
CA TRP A 130 16.66 -7.36 4.55
C TRP A 130 17.92 -6.55 4.75
N PHE A 131 17.74 -5.24 4.81
CA PHE A 131 18.79 -4.27 5.06
C PHE A 131 18.45 -3.49 6.32
N ARG A 132 19.39 -3.47 7.28
CA ARG A 132 19.29 -2.66 8.48
C ARG A 132 19.67 -1.23 8.13
N VAL A 133 18.71 -0.33 8.24
CA VAL A 133 18.91 1.08 7.91
C VAL A 133 19.85 1.71 8.94
N PRO A 134 20.95 2.36 8.52
CA PRO A 134 21.88 2.99 9.45
C PRO A 134 21.20 4.17 10.16
N LEU A 135 21.18 4.18 11.49
CA LEU A 135 20.59 5.28 12.30
C LEU A 135 21.64 6.22 12.93
N HIS A 136 22.93 5.96 12.67
CA HIS A 136 24.06 6.55 13.41
C HIS A 136 24.20 8.08 13.30
N ASN A 137 23.55 8.71 12.31
CA ASN A 137 23.58 10.17 12.12
C ASN A 137 22.35 10.90 12.66
N ILE A 138 21.41 10.19 13.30
CA ILE A 138 20.28 10.84 13.98
C ILE A 138 20.81 11.37 15.31
N ARG A 139 21.41 12.57 15.27
CA ARG A 139 22.14 13.20 16.39
C ARG A 139 21.36 13.27 17.71
N ASN A 140 20.03 13.17 17.66
CA ASN A 140 19.18 13.06 18.84
C ASN A 140 18.30 11.79 18.76
N LEU A 141 18.84 10.66 19.21
CA LEU A 141 18.02 9.49 19.59
C LEU A 141 16.95 9.85 20.64
N GLN A 142 17.13 10.96 21.37
CA GLN A 142 16.12 11.49 22.29
C GLN A 142 14.85 12.01 21.56
N ASP A 143 14.98 12.57 20.36
CA ASP A 143 13.82 12.98 19.55
C ASP A 143 13.06 11.76 18.99
N LEU A 144 13.77 10.67 18.67
CA LEU A 144 13.17 9.37 18.35
C LEU A 144 12.52 8.71 19.58
N SER A 145 13.08 8.88 20.78
CA SER A 145 12.49 8.33 22.02
C SER A 145 11.22 9.07 22.47
N ASN A 146 11.06 10.33 22.06
CA ASN A 146 9.81 11.08 22.17
C ASN A 146 8.76 10.65 21.12
N ILE A 147 9.11 9.79 20.16
CA ILE A 147 8.16 8.99 19.35
C ILE A 147 7.58 7.86 20.21
N ASN A 148 7.15 8.22 21.41
CA ASN A 148 6.51 7.33 22.37
C ASN A 148 5.06 7.07 21.92
N GLY A 149 4.90 6.50 20.72
CA GLY A 149 3.62 6.01 20.18
C GLY A 149 3.20 6.49 18.80
N SER A 150 3.84 7.50 18.19
CA SER A 150 3.43 8.05 16.89
C SER A 150 4.41 7.73 15.76
N PHE A 151 4.47 6.47 15.33
CA PHE A 151 5.15 6.05 14.08
C PHE A 151 4.39 6.51 12.81
N LYS A 152 3.62 7.59 12.91
CA LYS A 152 2.70 8.07 11.87
C LYS A 152 3.42 8.91 10.81
N ASP A 153 4.64 9.33 11.11
CA ASP A 153 5.42 10.26 10.31
C ASP A 153 6.46 9.58 9.41
N VAL A 154 6.41 8.25 9.27
CA VAL A 154 7.34 7.48 8.44
C VAL A 154 6.66 6.99 7.17
N GLY A 155 7.29 7.27 6.02
CA GLY A 155 6.89 6.80 4.70
C GLY A 155 8.01 6.06 3.98
N LEU A 156 7.64 5.29 2.97
CA LEU A 156 8.56 4.60 2.06
C LEU A 156 8.13 4.92 0.62
N VAL A 157 9.06 5.40 -0.20
CA VAL A 157 8.83 5.64 -1.64
C VAL A 157 9.88 4.99 -2.50
N THR A 158 9.46 4.56 -3.67
CA THR A 158 10.27 3.79 -4.62
C THR A 158 10.30 4.50 -5.96
N LYS A 159 11.40 4.31 -6.69
CA LYS A 159 11.51 4.62 -8.11
C LYS A 159 11.52 3.30 -8.86
N VAL A 160 10.55 3.13 -9.75
CA VAL A 160 10.42 1.93 -10.58
C VAL A 160 10.84 2.26 -12.01
N LYS A 161 11.68 1.41 -12.61
CA LYS A 161 12.07 1.47 -14.03
C LYS A 161 11.84 0.09 -14.63
N SER A 162 11.07 0.03 -15.73
CA SER A 162 10.74 -1.23 -16.41
C SER A 162 10.20 -2.32 -15.48
N GLY A 163 9.33 -1.96 -14.53
CA GLY A 163 8.73 -2.89 -13.57
C GLY A 163 9.66 -3.37 -12.44
N MET A 164 10.88 -2.82 -12.34
CA MET A 164 11.82 -3.12 -11.24
C MET A 164 12.03 -1.89 -10.36
N VAL A 165 12.05 -2.10 -9.04
CA VAL A 165 12.49 -1.06 -8.11
C VAL A 165 13.99 -0.85 -8.31
N VAL A 166 14.39 0.36 -8.67
CA VAL A 166 15.80 0.74 -8.88
C VAL A 166 16.34 1.64 -7.78
N SER A 167 15.46 2.24 -6.98
CA SER A 167 15.80 3.10 -5.88
C SER A 167 14.65 3.14 -4.87
N TYR A 168 14.98 3.33 -3.60
CA TYR A 168 14.01 3.62 -2.56
C TYR A 168 14.50 4.76 -1.67
N LYS A 169 13.54 5.46 -1.06
CA LYS A 169 13.78 6.45 -0.02
C LYS A 169 12.88 6.20 1.18
N ILE A 170 13.46 6.26 2.36
CA ILE A 170 12.72 6.23 3.62
C ILE A 170 12.60 7.68 4.08
N VAL A 171 11.37 8.09 4.38
CA VAL A 171 11.05 9.48 4.70
C VAL A 171 10.54 9.52 6.13
N VAL A 172 11.18 10.34 6.96
CA VAL A 172 10.70 10.68 8.29
C VAL A 172 10.34 12.17 8.28
N SER A 173 9.09 12.47 8.58
CA SER A 173 8.60 13.85 8.64
C SER A 173 8.96 14.46 10.00
N LEU A 174 9.61 15.62 9.98
CA LEU A 174 9.99 16.43 11.13
C LEU A 174 9.26 17.78 11.02
N SER A 175 8.61 18.21 12.09
CA SER A 175 7.79 19.43 12.07
C SER A 175 8.37 20.54 12.94
N TYR A 176 8.59 21.72 12.36
CA TYR A 176 8.93 22.94 13.11
C TYR A 176 8.18 24.15 12.54
N SER A 177 7.46 24.89 13.40
CA SER A 177 7.03 26.28 13.16
C SER A 177 6.42 26.61 11.77
N GLY A 178 5.60 25.73 11.21
CA GLY A 178 4.98 25.97 9.90
C GLY A 178 5.89 25.70 8.70
N LYS A 179 6.92 24.88 8.86
CA LYS A 179 7.64 24.20 7.78
C LYS A 179 7.66 22.70 8.05
N VAL A 180 7.80 21.92 6.96
CA VAL A 180 7.93 20.47 7.01
C VAL A 180 9.34 20.15 6.57
N ASP A 181 10.10 19.53 7.46
CA ASP A 181 11.42 19.04 7.14
C ASP A 181 11.32 17.54 6.97
N PHE A 182 11.80 17.02 5.86
CA PHE A 182 11.89 15.58 5.64
C PHE A 182 13.30 15.12 5.91
N MET A 183 13.48 14.20 6.85
CA MET A 183 14.69 13.42 6.96
C MET A 183 14.56 12.20 6.04
N ILE A 184 15.44 12.12 5.05
CA ILE A 184 15.31 11.20 3.92
C ILE A 184 16.56 10.32 3.87
N TYR A 185 16.39 9.01 4.01
CA TYR A 185 17.42 8.05 3.64
C TYR A 185 17.24 7.67 2.18
N SER A 186 18.30 7.64 1.39
CA SER A 186 18.27 7.23 -0.01
C SER A 186 19.11 5.97 -0.23
N SER A 187 18.59 4.98 -0.95
CA SER A 187 19.37 3.81 -1.37
C SER A 187 20.52 4.18 -2.30
N ASP A 188 20.39 5.27 -3.06
CA ASP A 188 21.37 5.67 -4.07
C ASP A 188 22.63 6.27 -3.45
N THR A 189 22.49 6.94 -2.31
CA THR A 189 23.59 7.60 -1.60
C THR A 189 23.98 6.86 -0.33
N GLU A 190 23.12 5.94 0.13
CA GLU A 190 23.20 5.24 1.41
C GLU A 190 23.33 6.17 2.63
N MET A 191 22.89 7.41 2.48
CA MET A 191 23.03 8.48 3.45
C MET A 191 21.67 9.11 3.77
N TRP A 192 21.60 9.69 4.97
CA TRP A 192 20.48 10.55 5.36
C TRP A 192 20.75 11.99 4.94
N GLU A 193 19.75 12.63 4.38
CA GLU A 193 19.71 14.07 4.13
C GLU A 193 18.50 14.70 4.81
N VAL A 194 18.57 15.98 5.13
CA VAL A 194 17.41 16.76 5.57
C VAL A 194 17.01 17.68 4.43
N ARG A 195 15.73 17.64 4.07
CA ARG A 195 15.15 18.45 3.01
C ARG A 195 14.06 19.34 3.59
N PHE A 196 14.23 20.65 3.42
CA PHE A 196 13.30 21.66 3.87
C PHE A 196 12.23 21.87 2.80
N VAL A 197 10.96 21.61 3.12
CA VAL A 197 9.86 21.72 2.16
C VAL A 197 8.81 22.71 2.65
N THR A 198 8.39 23.60 1.76
CA THR A 198 7.32 24.53 2.06
C THR A 198 5.98 23.86 1.80
N CYS A 199 5.25 23.53 2.86
CA CYS A 199 3.89 23.02 2.76
C CYS A 199 2.95 24.11 3.28
N ARG A 200 2.26 24.82 2.38
CA ARG A 200 1.25 25.81 2.78
C ARG A 200 0.20 25.08 3.62
N HIS A 201 -0.18 25.65 4.77
CA HIS A 201 -1.00 25.03 5.84
C HIS A 201 -0.27 24.08 6.81
N SER A 202 1.06 24.01 6.72
CA SER A 202 1.99 23.29 7.61
C SER A 202 1.76 23.45 9.10
N SER A 203 1.38 24.61 9.62
CA SER A 203 1.19 24.78 11.08
C SER A 203 0.12 23.83 11.65
N ASN A 204 -0.78 23.32 10.81
CA ASN A 204 -1.90 22.46 11.19
C ASN A 204 -1.89 21.09 10.51
N LEU A 205 -0.87 20.81 9.68
CA LEU A 205 -0.66 19.51 9.03
C LEU A 205 -0.32 18.40 10.02
N TRP A 206 -0.10 18.66 11.31
CA TRP A 206 0.59 17.68 12.18
C TRP A 206 -0.31 16.91 13.13
N TYR A 207 -1.63 17.03 12.96
CA TYR A 207 -2.58 16.03 13.45
C TYR A 207 -2.85 14.94 12.38
N MET A 208 -1.84 14.59 11.57
CA MET A 208 -1.91 13.47 10.62
C MET A 208 -1.98 12.19 11.43
N GLN A 209 -3.20 11.74 11.65
CA GLN A 209 -3.43 10.50 12.37
C GLN A 209 -3.24 9.26 11.48
N GLU A 210 -3.01 9.47 10.18
CA GLU A 210 -3.08 8.45 9.14
C GLU A 210 -1.77 8.28 8.39
N LYS A 211 -1.54 7.05 7.94
CA LYS A 211 -0.31 6.67 7.25
C LYS A 211 -0.27 7.24 5.84
N SER A 212 0.95 7.47 5.35
CA SER A 212 1.14 7.86 3.96
C SER A 212 0.93 6.70 3.00
N ILE A 213 0.40 7.00 1.82
CA ILE A 213 0.33 6.08 0.69
C ILE A 213 1.36 6.53 -0.34
N ALA A 214 2.21 5.59 -0.75
CA ALA A 214 3.22 5.81 -1.78
C ALA A 214 2.71 5.37 -3.15
N LEU A 215 2.90 6.23 -4.14
CA LEU A 215 2.59 5.92 -5.53
C LEU A 215 3.48 6.75 -6.45
N ASN A 216 4.17 6.10 -7.39
CA ASN A 216 5.00 6.76 -8.42
C ASN A 216 6.02 7.77 -7.86
N GLY A 217 6.68 7.42 -6.75
CA GLY A 217 7.67 8.30 -6.09
C GLY A 217 7.07 9.45 -5.27
N ILE A 218 5.75 9.52 -5.17
CA ILE A 218 5.00 10.55 -4.42
C ILE A 218 4.42 9.92 -3.14
N LEU A 219 4.60 10.58 -2.00
CA LEU A 219 3.83 10.26 -0.79
C LEU A 219 2.58 11.12 -0.72
N HIS A 220 1.51 10.50 -0.24
CA HIS A 220 0.19 11.10 -0.06
C HIS A 220 -0.24 10.96 1.38
N TRP A 221 -0.63 12.06 2.01
CA TRP A 221 -1.11 12.10 3.39
C TRP A 221 -2.53 12.66 3.46
N LEU A 222 -3.38 12.08 4.32
CA LEU A 222 -4.72 12.60 4.57
C LEU A 222 -4.69 13.78 5.53
N SER A 223 -5.02 14.98 5.03
CA SER A 223 -5.23 16.14 5.89
C SER A 223 -6.67 16.20 6.39
N ASN A 224 -6.86 15.80 7.64
CA ASN A 224 -8.17 15.72 8.30
C ASN A 224 -8.89 17.07 8.42
N ARG A 225 -8.17 18.14 8.74
CA ARG A 225 -8.79 19.47 8.96
C ARG A 225 -9.21 20.15 7.66
N THR A 226 -8.42 20.02 6.61
CA THR A 226 -8.70 20.64 5.31
C THR A 226 -9.47 19.70 4.38
N SER A 227 -9.73 18.47 4.84
CA SER A 227 -10.39 17.41 4.09
C SER A 227 -9.81 17.30 2.68
N SER A 228 -8.50 17.04 2.63
CA SER A 228 -7.68 17.07 1.42
C SER A 228 -6.53 16.07 1.50
N ILE A 229 -5.92 15.77 0.36
CA ILE A 229 -4.68 15.00 0.24
C ILE A 229 -3.51 15.97 0.12
N VAL A 230 -2.48 15.75 0.90
CA VAL A 230 -1.19 16.44 0.76
C VAL A 230 -0.26 15.50 0.02
N ALA A 231 0.42 15.99 -1.02
CA ALA A 231 1.29 15.18 -1.84
C ALA A 231 2.66 15.84 -2.03
N TYR A 232 3.72 15.03 -2.00
CA TYR A 232 5.08 15.51 -2.28
C TYR A 232 5.89 14.45 -3.04
N ASN A 233 6.59 14.89 -4.09
CA ASN A 233 7.38 14.03 -4.96
C ASN A 233 8.83 13.97 -4.48
N PHE A 234 9.31 12.78 -4.13
CA PHE A 234 10.66 12.59 -3.59
C PHE A 234 11.73 12.31 -4.65
N TYR A 235 11.34 12.12 -5.91
CA TYR A 235 12.25 11.88 -7.03
C TYR A 235 12.24 13.01 -8.08
N GLY A 236 11.45 14.07 -7.86
CA GLY A 236 11.30 15.21 -8.77
C GLY A 236 10.43 14.88 -9.99
N GLY A 237 9.98 15.92 -10.71
CA GLY A 237 9.43 15.74 -12.06
C GLY A 237 7.90 15.83 -12.19
N TYR A 238 7.29 16.91 -11.71
CA TYR A 238 6.12 17.37 -12.47
C TYR A 238 6.66 17.93 -13.80
N ASN A 239 6.36 17.27 -14.91
CA ASN A 239 6.70 17.74 -16.26
C ASN A 239 6.05 19.10 -16.64
N ASP A 240 5.46 19.80 -15.68
CA ASP A 240 4.72 21.06 -15.83
C ASP A 240 5.50 22.31 -15.38
N GLY A 241 6.81 22.21 -15.07
CA GLY A 241 7.66 23.39 -14.86
C GLY A 241 7.34 24.22 -13.60
N VAL A 242 6.79 23.60 -12.55
CA VAL A 242 6.44 24.30 -11.30
C VAL A 242 7.21 23.75 -10.10
N ASP A 243 8.01 24.63 -9.49
CA ASP A 243 8.58 24.62 -8.13
C ASP A 243 8.55 23.26 -7.39
N ASP A 244 9.64 22.49 -7.50
CA ASP A 244 9.83 21.16 -6.89
C ASP A 244 9.87 21.20 -5.33
N ASP A 245 9.94 22.39 -4.73
CA ASP A 245 10.16 22.58 -3.28
C ASP A 245 8.86 22.76 -2.46
N LYS A 246 7.69 22.41 -3.02
CA LYS A 246 6.38 22.63 -2.39
C LYS A 246 5.50 21.38 -2.36
N CYS A 247 4.86 21.15 -1.20
CA CYS A 247 3.75 20.22 -1.12
C CYS A 247 2.56 20.68 -2.00
N ARG A 248 1.87 19.73 -2.61
CA ARG A 248 0.58 19.94 -3.28
C ARG A 248 -0.56 19.60 -2.32
N VAL A 249 -1.61 20.41 -2.32
CA VAL A 249 -2.83 20.17 -1.53
C VAL A 249 -3.98 19.96 -2.51
N ILE A 250 -4.62 18.79 -2.43
CA ILE A 250 -5.69 18.38 -3.33
C ILE A 250 -6.95 18.14 -2.52
N HIS A 251 -7.96 18.98 -2.67
CA HIS A 251 -9.24 18.80 -1.98
C HIS A 251 -10.05 17.65 -2.59
N PHE A 252 -10.77 16.90 -1.76
CA PHE A 252 -11.67 15.86 -2.26
C PHE A 252 -12.89 16.46 -2.96
N PRO A 253 -13.47 15.74 -3.93
CA PRO A 253 -14.74 16.14 -4.53
C PRO A 253 -15.86 16.09 -3.49
N GLY A 254 -16.85 16.99 -3.63
CA GLY A 254 -18.04 16.98 -2.78
C GLY A 254 -17.94 17.74 -1.45
N ASN A 255 -16.99 18.69 -1.31
CA ASN A 255 -16.95 19.60 -0.15
C ASN A 255 -18.32 20.23 0.16
N GLY A 256 -18.79 20.05 1.40
CA GLY A 256 -20.04 20.64 1.90
C GLY A 256 -21.31 19.83 1.60
N LYS A 257 -21.22 18.60 1.10
CA LYS A 257 -22.37 17.68 0.95
C LYS A 257 -22.46 16.71 2.14
N ASP A 258 -23.67 16.22 2.43
CA ASP A 258 -23.88 15.13 3.39
C ASP A 258 -23.25 13.84 2.83
N GLU A 259 -22.03 13.57 3.28
CA GLU A 259 -21.26 12.37 2.99
C GLU A 259 -21.47 11.34 4.10
N ARG A 260 -21.69 10.07 3.74
CA ARG A 260 -21.95 9.01 4.74
C ARG A 260 -20.70 8.62 5.51
N PHE A 261 -19.56 8.52 4.82
CA PHE A 261 -18.31 8.01 5.39
C PHE A 261 -17.31 9.14 5.60
N CYS A 262 -16.45 8.97 6.61
CA CYS A 262 -15.27 9.80 6.73
C CYS A 262 -14.37 9.63 5.51
N ARG A 263 -13.71 10.71 5.10
CA ARG A 263 -12.84 10.66 3.93
C ARG A 263 -11.62 9.80 4.20
N SER A 264 -11.36 8.89 3.30
CA SER A 264 -10.16 8.06 3.22
C SER A 264 -9.84 7.82 1.76
N PHE A 265 -8.63 7.36 1.45
CA PHE A 265 -8.25 7.06 0.07
C PHE A 265 -7.34 5.84 0.01
N THR A 266 -7.21 5.30 -1.18
CA THR A 266 -6.44 4.09 -1.43
C THR A 266 -5.81 4.10 -2.82
N THR A 267 -5.19 3.00 -3.24
CA THR A 267 -4.69 2.84 -4.61
C THR A 267 -5.43 1.74 -5.36
N SER A 268 -5.61 1.95 -6.65
CA SER A 268 -6.10 0.93 -7.59
C SER A 268 -5.62 1.29 -9.00
N GLU A 269 -5.11 0.31 -9.74
CA GLU A 269 -4.64 0.44 -11.12
C GLU A 269 -3.63 1.57 -11.34
N GLY A 270 -2.78 1.84 -10.35
CA GLY A 270 -1.76 2.88 -10.43
C GLY A 270 -2.29 4.31 -10.22
N PHE A 271 -3.51 4.47 -9.70
CA PHE A 271 -4.07 5.77 -9.32
C PHE A 271 -4.34 5.84 -7.81
N ILE A 272 -4.30 7.05 -7.26
CA ILE A 272 -4.95 7.35 -5.98
C ILE A 272 -6.45 7.39 -6.23
N VAL A 273 -7.21 6.69 -5.39
CA VAL A 273 -8.65 6.53 -5.51
C VAL A 273 -9.34 6.93 -4.22
N TYR A 274 -10.39 7.72 -4.37
CA TYR A 274 -11.29 8.15 -3.31
C TYR A 274 -12.68 7.62 -3.63
N PHE A 275 -13.41 7.18 -2.61
CA PHE A 275 -14.80 6.79 -2.79
C PHE A 275 -15.61 7.19 -1.56
N ASN A 276 -16.87 7.58 -1.79
CA ASN A 276 -17.80 7.89 -0.72
C ASN A 276 -19.25 7.82 -1.23
N GLU A 277 -20.20 7.80 -0.31
CA GLU A 277 -21.62 7.90 -0.59
C GLU A 277 -22.12 9.31 -0.42
N PHE A 278 -22.94 9.71 -1.38
CA PHE A 278 -23.58 11.02 -1.41
C PHE A 278 -25.09 10.83 -1.48
N ASP A 279 -25.81 11.66 -0.73
CA ASP A 279 -27.26 11.74 -0.84
C ASP A 279 -27.66 12.25 -2.24
N GLY A 280 -28.61 11.56 -2.86
CA GLY A 280 -29.25 11.98 -4.12
C GLY A 280 -30.65 12.55 -3.89
N ASP A 281 -31.26 13.10 -4.95
CA ASP A 281 -32.53 13.84 -4.91
C ASP A 281 -33.76 13.06 -4.39
N LYS A 282 -33.64 11.73 -4.17
CA LYS A 282 -34.74 10.83 -3.76
C LYS A 282 -34.42 9.90 -2.58
N LYS A 283 -33.50 10.26 -1.67
CA LYS A 283 -33.00 9.40 -0.56
C LYS A 283 -32.24 8.14 -0.99
N ASN A 284 -31.99 7.94 -2.29
CA ASN A 284 -31.12 6.89 -2.78
C ASN A 284 -29.68 7.37 -2.71
N ARG A 285 -28.90 6.82 -1.77
CA ARG A 285 -27.46 7.07 -1.68
C ARG A 285 -26.75 6.39 -2.84
N THR A 286 -25.83 7.13 -3.45
CA THR A 286 -25.05 6.63 -4.58
C THR A 286 -23.58 6.60 -4.17
N LEU A 287 -22.95 5.44 -4.30
CA LEU A 287 -21.51 5.29 -4.15
C LEU A 287 -20.86 5.90 -5.39
N ARG A 288 -19.95 6.85 -5.16
CA ARG A 288 -19.12 7.42 -6.21
C ARG A 288 -17.66 7.13 -5.92
N VAL A 289 -16.92 6.80 -6.98
CA VAL A 289 -15.49 6.51 -6.95
C VAL A 289 -14.81 7.49 -7.89
N TRP A 290 -13.80 8.20 -7.38
CA TRP A 290 -12.99 9.14 -8.15
C TRP A 290 -11.54 8.71 -8.17
N ARG A 291 -10.88 8.93 -9.30
CA ARG A 291 -9.44 8.77 -9.46
C ARG A 291 -8.76 10.13 -9.54
N LEU A 292 -7.63 10.27 -8.84
CA LEU A 292 -6.78 11.44 -8.93
C LEU A 292 -5.99 11.40 -10.24
N VAL A 293 -6.25 12.36 -11.12
CA VAL A 293 -5.59 12.44 -12.45
C VAL A 293 -4.59 13.59 -12.53
N LYS A 294 -4.73 14.63 -11.70
CA LYS A 294 -3.81 15.77 -11.65
C LYS A 294 -3.58 16.24 -10.22
N TYR A 295 -2.37 16.71 -9.93
CA TYR A 295 -1.98 17.25 -8.62
C TYR A 295 -2.16 18.77 -8.60
N THR A 296 -3.41 19.20 -8.69
CA THR A 296 -3.83 20.61 -8.69
C THR A 296 -4.81 20.87 -7.55
N ASP A 297 -4.92 22.13 -7.14
CA ASP A 297 -5.90 22.59 -6.15
C ASP A 297 -7.30 22.75 -6.77
N VAL A 298 -7.40 22.79 -8.10
CA VAL A 298 -8.68 22.82 -8.83
C VAL A 298 -9.33 21.43 -8.84
N VAL A 299 -10.30 21.22 -7.95
CA VAL A 299 -10.97 19.92 -7.74
C VAL A 299 -11.49 19.26 -9.03
N ALA A 300 -12.11 20.05 -9.91
CA ALA A 300 -12.70 19.55 -11.17
C ALA A 300 -11.65 19.04 -12.17
N GLU A 301 -10.41 19.52 -12.06
CA GLU A 301 -9.29 19.06 -12.88
C GLU A 301 -8.48 17.95 -12.19
N ALA A 302 -8.43 17.97 -10.85
CA ALA A 302 -7.71 17.00 -10.06
C ALA A 302 -8.37 15.61 -10.11
N TRP A 303 -9.69 15.56 -9.99
CA TRP A 303 -10.43 14.32 -9.84
C TRP A 303 -11.29 14.00 -11.05
N GLN A 304 -11.20 12.76 -11.51
CA GLN A 304 -12.11 12.22 -12.50
C GLN A 304 -13.07 11.23 -11.83
N LEU A 305 -14.37 11.45 -12.00
CA LEU A 305 -15.38 10.46 -11.61
C LEU A 305 -15.19 9.20 -12.45
N PHE A 306 -15.06 8.07 -11.77
CA PHE A 306 -14.70 6.79 -12.37
C PHE A 306 -15.82 5.77 -12.26
N TRP A 307 -16.48 5.67 -11.10
CA TRP A 307 -17.72 4.89 -10.94
C TRP A 307 -18.80 5.71 -10.24
N GLU A 308 -20.05 5.49 -10.65
CA GLU A 308 -21.24 5.96 -9.96
C GLU A 308 -22.24 4.81 -9.91
N VAL A 309 -22.43 4.23 -8.72
CA VAL A 309 -23.15 2.97 -8.53
C VAL A 309 -24.10 3.09 -7.35
N ASN A 310 -25.34 2.67 -7.55
CA ASN A 310 -26.27 2.51 -6.45
C ASN A 310 -26.13 1.10 -5.85
N LEU A 311 -25.87 1.04 -4.55
CA LEU A 311 -25.69 -0.20 -3.79
C LEU A 311 -26.99 -0.72 -3.15
N MET A 312 -28.15 -0.45 -3.77
CA MET A 312 -29.46 -0.93 -3.30
C MET A 312 -29.47 -2.43 -3.00
N SER A 313 -28.77 -3.26 -3.78
CA SER A 313 -28.72 -4.71 -3.56
C SER A 313 -28.17 -5.10 -2.18
N LEU A 314 -27.23 -4.32 -1.63
CA LEU A 314 -26.74 -4.48 -0.26
C LEU A 314 -27.78 -4.01 0.76
N VAL A 315 -28.40 -2.85 0.51
CA VAL A 315 -29.40 -2.24 1.40
C VAL A 315 -30.66 -3.10 1.52
N GLU A 316 -31.18 -3.60 0.40
CA GLU A 316 -32.34 -4.52 0.32
C GLU A 316 -32.04 -5.84 1.02
N SER A 317 -30.78 -6.28 1.00
CA SER A 317 -30.31 -7.46 1.75
C SER A 317 -30.11 -7.19 3.26
N GLY A 318 -30.43 -5.97 3.72
CA GLY A 318 -30.26 -5.55 5.11
C GLY A 318 -28.79 -5.51 5.55
N ILE A 319 -27.86 -5.24 4.64
CA ILE A 319 -26.42 -5.20 4.92
C ILE A 319 -26.02 -3.76 5.22
N ASP A 320 -25.54 -3.52 6.44
CA ASP A 320 -24.82 -2.28 6.76
C ASP A 320 -23.36 -2.49 6.41
N TYR A 321 -22.76 -1.53 5.71
CA TYR A 321 -21.40 -1.61 5.21
C TYR A 321 -20.67 -0.28 5.31
N PHE A 322 -19.34 -0.38 5.37
CA PHE A 322 -18.43 0.73 5.11
C PHE A 322 -17.31 0.27 4.17
N PRO A 323 -16.78 1.16 3.33
CA PRO A 323 -15.78 0.78 2.37
C PRO A 323 -14.39 0.65 3.00
N VAL A 324 -13.63 -0.35 2.57
CA VAL A 324 -12.31 -0.66 3.13
C VAL A 324 -11.22 -0.28 2.13
N VAL A 325 -11.27 -0.88 0.94
CA VAL A 325 -10.20 -0.73 -0.06
C VAL A 325 -10.70 -1.15 -1.44
N MET A 326 -10.07 -0.66 -2.50
CA MET A 326 -10.29 -1.16 -3.86
C MET A 326 -9.23 -2.19 -4.23
N HIS A 327 -9.59 -3.15 -5.09
CA HIS A 327 -8.62 -4.12 -5.57
C HIS A 327 -7.46 -3.41 -6.29
N PRO A 328 -6.19 -3.74 -5.99
CA PRO A 328 -5.05 -2.98 -6.47
C PRO A 328 -4.88 -3.02 -8.00
N LEU A 329 -5.42 -4.04 -8.66
CA LEU A 329 -5.29 -4.25 -10.12
C LEU A 329 -6.61 -4.31 -10.91
N LYS A 330 -7.76 -4.24 -10.22
CA LYS A 330 -9.07 -4.47 -10.84
C LYS A 330 -10.04 -3.44 -10.30
N SER A 331 -10.09 -2.29 -10.94
CA SER A 331 -10.80 -1.14 -10.40
C SER A 331 -12.32 -1.30 -10.41
N GLU A 332 -12.87 -2.38 -10.96
CA GLU A 332 -14.27 -2.78 -10.81
C GLU A 332 -14.55 -3.54 -9.49
N ILE A 333 -13.55 -3.94 -8.72
CA ILE A 333 -13.74 -4.69 -7.47
C ILE A 333 -13.46 -3.79 -6.27
N ILE A 334 -14.44 -3.65 -5.38
CA ILE A 334 -14.31 -2.96 -4.09
C ILE A 334 -14.54 -3.93 -2.93
N TYR A 335 -13.73 -3.78 -1.89
CA TYR A 335 -13.84 -4.48 -0.64
C TYR A 335 -14.53 -3.59 0.38
N LEU A 336 -15.67 -4.07 0.90
CA LEU A 336 -16.44 -3.41 1.95
C LEU A 336 -16.47 -4.32 3.18
N TRP A 337 -16.70 -3.76 4.35
CA TRP A 337 -16.91 -4.54 5.57
C TRP A 337 -18.35 -4.41 6.02
N SER A 338 -19.00 -5.54 6.28
CA SER A 338 -20.32 -5.57 6.90
C SER A 338 -20.21 -5.73 8.42
N ARG A 339 -20.71 -4.74 9.15
CA ARG A 339 -20.72 -4.78 10.62
C ARG A 339 -21.72 -5.79 11.15
N ASN A 340 -22.97 -5.70 10.69
CA ASN A 340 -24.04 -6.55 11.20
C ASN A 340 -23.89 -8.02 10.79
N LYS A 341 -23.19 -8.29 9.67
CA LYS A 341 -22.88 -9.67 9.24
C LYS A 341 -21.49 -10.16 9.69
N LYS A 342 -20.63 -9.26 10.21
CA LYS A 342 -19.22 -9.51 10.56
C LYS A 342 -18.46 -10.22 9.43
N SER A 343 -18.62 -9.70 8.22
CA SER A 343 -18.12 -10.35 7.00
C SER A 343 -17.53 -9.34 6.02
N LEU A 344 -16.51 -9.77 5.28
CA LEU A 344 -15.96 -9.03 4.16
C LEU A 344 -16.91 -9.15 2.96
N ILE A 345 -17.21 -8.04 2.30
CA ILE A 345 -18.00 -7.98 1.09
C ILE A 345 -17.06 -7.70 -0.08
N LEU A 346 -17.09 -8.57 -1.09
CA LEU A 346 -16.47 -8.30 -2.38
C LEU A 346 -17.59 -7.86 -3.32
N PHE A 347 -17.57 -6.62 -3.77
CA PHE A 347 -18.60 -6.08 -4.64
C PHE A 347 -18.00 -5.73 -6.01
N ASN A 348 -18.61 -6.23 -7.09
CA ASN A 348 -18.26 -5.86 -8.45
C ASN A 348 -19.09 -4.65 -8.90
N LEU A 349 -18.45 -3.49 -9.05
CA LEU A 349 -19.06 -2.23 -9.45
C LEU A 349 -19.65 -2.27 -10.87
N ARG A 350 -19.16 -3.16 -11.73
CA ARG A 350 -19.63 -3.31 -13.13
C ARG A 350 -20.83 -4.24 -13.24
N THR A 351 -20.78 -5.40 -12.57
CA THR A 351 -21.84 -6.42 -12.67
C THR A 351 -22.89 -6.30 -11.57
N HIS A 352 -22.64 -5.47 -10.56
CA HIS A 352 -23.47 -5.31 -9.35
C HIS A 352 -23.64 -6.60 -8.52
N VAL A 353 -22.78 -7.60 -8.77
CA VAL A 353 -22.75 -8.85 -8.02
C VAL A 353 -21.84 -8.70 -6.81
N PHE A 354 -22.24 -9.26 -5.67
CA PHE A 354 -21.41 -9.31 -4.48
C PHE A 354 -21.36 -10.70 -3.86
N SER A 355 -20.27 -10.98 -3.15
CA SER A 355 -20.11 -12.15 -2.28
C SER A 355 -19.78 -11.73 -0.86
N LEU A 356 -20.21 -12.54 0.11
CA LEU A 356 -19.92 -12.37 1.52
C LEU A 356 -18.94 -13.46 1.94
N HIS A 357 -17.89 -13.09 2.67
CA HIS A 357 -16.87 -14.00 3.17
C HIS A 357 -16.76 -13.87 4.69
N LYS A 358 -16.94 -14.98 5.41
CA LYS A 358 -16.87 -15.06 6.89
C LYS A 358 -15.69 -15.88 7.42
N GLU A 359 -15.13 -15.44 8.54
CA GLU A 359 -13.89 -16.01 9.09
C GLU A 359 -14.03 -17.52 9.31
N GLY A 360 -12.99 -18.28 8.94
CA GLY A 360 -13.00 -19.74 9.01
C GLY A 360 -13.63 -20.46 7.81
N GLU A 361 -14.14 -19.73 6.80
CA GLU A 361 -14.49 -20.32 5.50
C GLU A 361 -13.24 -20.59 4.68
N ASP A 362 -12.64 -21.78 4.87
CA ASP A 362 -11.43 -22.20 4.18
C ASP A 362 -11.63 -22.25 2.65
N GLY A 363 -10.66 -21.67 1.92
CA GLY A 363 -10.53 -21.86 0.48
C GLY A 363 -11.54 -21.12 -0.39
N SER A 364 -12.22 -20.08 0.14
CA SER A 364 -13.07 -19.24 -0.69
C SER A 364 -12.23 -18.56 -1.80
N LYS A 365 -12.59 -18.84 -3.05
CA LYS A 365 -11.96 -18.21 -4.21
C LYS A 365 -12.50 -16.80 -4.36
N CYS A 366 -11.62 -15.82 -4.48
CA CYS A 366 -11.97 -14.47 -4.90
C CYS A 366 -12.46 -14.46 -6.35
N MET A 367 -13.11 -13.36 -6.74
CA MET A 367 -13.59 -13.14 -8.12
C MET A 367 -12.45 -13.09 -9.16
N ASP A 368 -11.20 -13.02 -8.71
CA ASP A 368 -10.00 -13.07 -9.54
C ASP A 368 -9.31 -14.44 -9.56
N GLY A 369 -9.92 -15.46 -8.93
CA GLY A 369 -9.42 -16.83 -8.83
C GLY A 369 -8.35 -17.05 -7.75
N CYS A 370 -7.90 -15.99 -7.04
CA CYS A 370 -6.98 -16.13 -5.92
C CYS A 370 -7.71 -16.66 -4.67
N VAL A 371 -6.96 -17.30 -3.78
CA VAL A 371 -7.47 -17.75 -2.48
C VAL A 371 -7.49 -16.56 -1.53
N LEU A 372 -8.64 -16.35 -0.89
CA LEU A 372 -8.83 -15.37 0.18
C LEU A 372 -8.54 -16.03 1.53
N SER A 373 -7.56 -15.51 2.24
CA SER A 373 -7.31 -15.83 3.65
C SER A 373 -7.62 -14.61 4.51
N PHE A 374 -8.34 -14.79 5.61
CA PHE A 374 -8.71 -13.69 6.49
C PHE A 374 -8.97 -14.21 7.90
N ASN A 375 -8.21 -13.68 8.87
CA ASN A 375 -8.20 -14.11 10.25
C ASN A 375 -8.22 -12.87 11.16
N ASP A 376 -9.00 -12.92 12.24
CA ASP A 376 -9.11 -11.86 13.26
C ASP A 376 -9.48 -10.46 12.73
N CYS A 377 -10.01 -10.38 11.51
CA CYS A 377 -10.50 -9.17 10.86
C CYS A 377 -11.71 -8.61 11.61
N SER A 378 -12.61 -9.45 12.11
CA SER A 378 -13.77 -9.03 12.87
C SER A 378 -13.37 -8.31 14.16
N GLU A 379 -12.43 -8.87 14.91
CA GLU A 379 -11.88 -8.25 16.11
C GLU A 379 -11.11 -6.96 15.78
N TYR A 380 -10.32 -6.97 14.71
CA TYR A 380 -9.60 -5.78 14.24
C TYR A 380 -10.54 -4.64 13.85
N MET A 381 -11.59 -4.93 13.08
CA MET A 381 -12.57 -3.93 12.62
C MET A 381 -13.38 -3.35 13.78
N GLU A 382 -13.78 -4.16 14.78
CA GLU A 382 -14.44 -3.66 16.00
C GLU A 382 -13.51 -2.73 16.81
N LYS A 383 -12.21 -3.07 16.91
CA LYS A 383 -11.21 -2.20 17.58
C LYS A 383 -11.03 -0.87 16.87
N ILE A 384 -10.97 -0.85 15.53
CA ILE A 384 -10.93 0.41 14.78
C ILE A 384 -12.20 1.19 15.05
N TYR A 385 -13.36 0.55 14.94
CA TYR A 385 -14.65 1.22 15.01
C TYR A 385 -14.86 1.90 16.37
N GLY A 386 -14.52 1.23 17.48
CA GLY A 386 -14.61 1.85 18.81
C GLY A 386 -13.78 3.13 18.95
N VAL A 387 -12.63 3.21 18.27
CA VAL A 387 -11.80 4.41 18.20
C VAL A 387 -12.47 5.49 17.33
N VAL A 388 -13.02 5.11 16.18
CA VAL A 388 -13.70 6.02 15.24
C VAL A 388 -15.01 6.59 15.81
N SER A 389 -15.80 5.81 16.54
CA SER A 389 -17.08 6.26 17.12
C SER A 389 -16.94 7.20 18.32
N SER A 390 -15.78 7.21 18.99
CA SER A 390 -15.51 8.08 20.15
C SER A 390 -15.27 9.55 19.79
N VAL A 391 -15.07 9.86 18.51
CA VAL A 391 -14.85 11.21 18.01
C VAL A 391 -16.00 11.54 17.06
N GLN A 392 -17.12 12.05 17.56
CA GLN A 392 -18.16 12.63 16.70
C GLN A 392 -17.50 13.74 15.83
N GLY A 393 -17.36 13.47 14.54
CA GLY A 393 -16.69 14.37 13.58
C GLY A 393 -15.19 14.12 13.35
N GLY A 394 -14.62 13.03 13.88
CA GLY A 394 -13.24 12.62 13.61
C GLY A 394 -13.12 11.63 12.44
N PRO A 395 -11.96 11.51 11.78
CA PRO A 395 -11.79 10.68 10.59
C PRO A 395 -11.77 9.18 10.89
N SER A 396 -12.12 8.37 9.90
CA SER A 396 -11.95 6.91 9.93
C SER A 396 -10.48 6.57 9.74
N HIS A 397 -9.78 6.30 10.83
CA HIS A 397 -8.41 5.81 10.76
C HIS A 397 -8.40 4.41 10.17
N LEU A 398 -8.17 4.28 8.86
CA LEU A 398 -7.80 3.01 8.26
C LEU A 398 -6.31 2.77 8.60
N ILE A 399 -6.06 1.79 9.46
CA ILE A 399 -4.73 1.54 10.07
C ILE A 399 -4.07 0.35 9.39
N PHE A 400 -4.15 0.31 8.08
CA PHE A 400 -3.58 -0.77 7.29
C PHE A 400 -2.88 -0.21 6.06
N ALA A 401 -1.99 -1.02 5.49
CA ALA A 401 -1.36 -0.77 4.22
C ALA A 401 -1.74 -1.88 3.24
N GLN A 402 -2.00 -1.50 1.99
CA GLN A 402 -2.03 -2.49 0.91
C GLN A 402 -0.58 -2.92 0.61
N TYR A 403 -0.30 -4.21 0.76
CA TYR A 403 0.96 -4.81 0.35
C TYR A 403 0.76 -5.63 -0.91
N VAL A 404 1.15 -5.07 -2.05
CA VAL A 404 1.02 -5.72 -3.36
C VAL A 404 2.37 -6.33 -3.73
N LEU A 405 2.40 -7.62 -4.02
CA LEU A 405 3.63 -8.26 -4.48
C LEU A 405 3.96 -7.85 -5.92
N PRO A 406 5.25 -7.73 -6.26
CA PRO A 406 5.66 -7.30 -7.57
C PRO A 406 5.37 -8.40 -8.59
N ARG A 407 5.14 -8.00 -9.84
CA ARG A 407 4.95 -8.92 -10.97
C ARG A 407 6.24 -9.59 -11.45
N TRP A 408 7.38 -9.22 -10.86
CA TRP A 408 8.70 -9.74 -11.17
C TRP A 408 9.61 -9.70 -9.93
N PHE A 409 10.59 -10.61 -9.84
CA PHE A 409 11.59 -10.54 -8.79
C PHE A 409 12.59 -9.42 -9.05
N HIS A 410 12.74 -8.51 -8.09
CA HIS A 410 13.81 -7.53 -8.08
C HIS A 410 14.54 -7.62 -6.75
N HIS A 411 15.87 -7.60 -6.81
CA HIS A 411 16.70 -7.51 -5.62
C HIS A 411 16.51 -6.14 -4.95
N LEU A 412 16.74 -6.09 -3.64
CA LEU A 412 16.77 -4.81 -2.93
C LEU A 412 17.86 -3.90 -3.54
N PRO A 413 17.55 -2.66 -3.96
CA PRO A 413 18.56 -1.73 -4.45
C PRO A 413 19.50 -1.30 -3.32
N CYS A 414 20.67 -1.92 -3.22
CA CYS A 414 21.73 -1.52 -2.29
C CYS A 414 23.08 -1.82 -2.93
N HIS A 415 24.03 -0.87 -2.87
CA HIS A 415 25.32 -1.01 -3.54
C HIS A 415 26.15 -2.17 -2.97
N HIS A 416 25.92 -2.54 -1.72
CA HIS A 416 26.61 -3.65 -1.05
C HIS A 416 26.04 -5.05 -1.34
N MET A 417 24.89 -5.16 -2.01
CA MET A 417 24.26 -6.45 -2.33
C MET A 417 24.33 -6.84 -3.81
N GLN A 418 24.98 -6.06 -4.67
CA GLN A 418 25.20 -6.48 -6.05
C GLN A 418 26.24 -7.62 -6.08
N PRO A 419 25.89 -8.82 -6.60
CA PRO A 419 26.88 -9.86 -6.78
C PRO A 419 27.89 -9.43 -7.85
N SER A 420 29.15 -9.55 -7.48
CA SER A 420 30.32 -9.50 -8.37
C SER A 420 30.22 -10.47 -9.54
#